data_AF-A0A183A0X1-F1
#
_entry.id   AF-A0A183A0X1-F1
#
_cell.length_a   1.000
_cell.length_b   1.000
_cell.length_c   1.000
_cell.angle_alpha   90.00
_cell.angle_beta   90.00
_cell.angle_gamma   90.00
#
_symmetry.space_group_name_H-M   'P 1'
#
loop_
_entity.id
_entity.type
_entity.pdbx_description
1 polymer ?
#
loop_
_entity_poly.entity_id
_entity_poly.type
_entity_poly.pdbx_seq_one_letter_code
_entity_poly.pdbx_strand_id
1 'polypeptide(L)'
;METRPLWWSRLLAKLLSRKRAAWKRFTATNGHSRYLQYLKERKTYDRAQSNSNKRYELTLAQKRKTRRKAYYGYVQSKAATREAIGSIHDTGGNPTLTCLKKASALQQHYEASYTVDLGNALPDHSITTECPKDKLLSEPQEVEKNIEALDKNKSAGPDDIRPAISKPLKSIVARPVANLFTKSLETAILPRDWKAAIDNPIYKG
;
A
#
# COMPACT_ATOMS: atom_id res chain seq x y z
N MET A 1 18.07 -3.52 -20.37
CA MET A 1 17.43 -2.24 -20.75
C MET A 1 17.23 -1.43 -19.48
N GLU A 2 17.92 -0.30 -19.30
CA GLU A 2 17.73 0.54 -18.11
C GLU A 2 16.29 1.06 -18.06
N THR A 3 15.56 0.69 -17.02
CA THR A 3 14.20 1.15 -16.79
C THR A 3 14.23 2.65 -16.52
N ARG A 4 13.52 3.42 -17.36
CA ARG A 4 13.46 4.87 -17.18
C ARG A 4 12.74 5.17 -15.87
N PRO A 5 13.26 6.10 -15.04
CA PRO A 5 12.64 6.43 -13.77
C PRO A 5 11.26 7.06 -13.97
N LEU A 6 10.38 6.92 -12.97
CA LEU A 6 8.99 7.39 -13.03
C LEU A 6 8.85 8.91 -13.26
N TRP A 7 9.86 9.70 -12.91
CA TRP A 7 9.93 11.15 -13.15
C TRP A 7 10.49 11.54 -14.51
N TRP A 8 10.76 10.57 -15.39
CA TRP A 8 11.30 10.81 -16.74
C TRP A 8 10.26 11.48 -17.65
N SER A 9 10.68 12.50 -18.40
CA SER A 9 9.79 13.26 -19.30
C SER A 9 10.37 13.38 -20.71
N ARG A 10 9.49 13.65 -21.69
CA ARG A 10 9.90 13.93 -23.08
C ARG A 10 10.87 15.12 -23.16
N LEU A 11 10.70 16.10 -22.28
CA LEU A 11 11.61 17.25 -22.16
C LEU A 11 13.02 16.80 -21.76
N LEU A 12 13.15 15.94 -20.75
CA LEU A 12 14.45 15.40 -20.34
C LEU A 12 15.12 14.58 -21.44
N ALA A 13 14.35 13.79 -22.21
CA ALA A 13 14.87 13.07 -23.36
C ALA A 13 15.44 14.01 -24.42
N LYS A 14 14.73 15.10 -24.74
CA LYS A 14 15.19 16.13 -25.69
C LYS A 14 16.47 16.81 -25.20
N LEU A 15 16.52 17.22 -23.93
CA LEU A 15 17.70 17.87 -23.34
C LEU A 15 18.89 16.93 -23.24
N LEU A 16 18.68 15.64 -22.92
CA LEU A 16 19.74 14.64 -22.92
C LEU A 16 20.32 14.44 -24.33
N SER A 17 19.46 14.41 -25.36
CA SER A 17 19.89 14.34 -26.75
C SER A 17 20.77 15.54 -27.13
N ARG A 18 20.36 16.76 -26.75
CA ARG A 18 21.14 17.99 -26.97
C ARG A 18 22.49 17.96 -26.26
N LYS A 19 22.52 17.56 -24.98
CA LYS A 19 23.75 17.38 -24.19
C LYS A 19 24.70 16.41 -24.87
N ARG A 20 24.19 15.24 -25.31
CA ARG A 20 24.98 14.22 -26.01
C ARG A 20 25.50 14.72 -27.36
N ALA A 21 24.69 15.44 -28.13
CA ALA A 21 25.11 16.02 -29.40
C ALA A 21 26.16 17.13 -29.22
N ALA A 22 26.05 17.95 -28.18
CA ALA A 22 27.07 18.95 -27.84
C ALA A 22 28.39 18.29 -27.42
N TRP A 23 28.33 17.21 -26.61
CA TRP A 23 29.50 16.42 -26.25
C TRP A 23 30.21 15.84 -27.48
N LYS A 24 29.47 15.18 -28.38
CA LYS A 24 30.02 14.63 -29.63
C LYS A 24 30.72 15.68 -30.49
N ARG A 25 30.13 16.88 -30.60
CA ARG A 25 30.73 18.00 -31.37
C ARG A 25 32.02 18.51 -30.72
N PHE A 26 32.03 18.62 -29.39
CA PHE A 26 33.22 19.00 -28.65
C PHE A 26 34.34 17.96 -28.81
N THR A 27 34.06 16.68 -28.64
CA THR A 27 35.08 15.61 -28.78
C THR A 27 35.65 15.50 -30.19
N ALA A 28 34.90 15.93 -31.22
CA ALA A 28 35.36 15.90 -32.61
C ALA A 28 36.28 17.09 -32.99
N THR A 29 36.16 18.24 -32.32
CA THR A 29 36.87 19.48 -32.71
C THR A 29 37.80 20.01 -31.63
N ASN A 30 37.66 19.54 -30.38
CA ASN A 30 38.40 19.92 -29.18
C ASN A 30 38.52 21.44 -28.90
N GLY A 31 37.58 22.24 -29.45
CA GLY A 31 37.61 23.71 -29.34
C GLY A 31 36.94 24.26 -28.08
N HIS A 32 37.52 25.32 -27.50
CA HIS A 32 37.03 25.96 -26.27
C HIS A 32 35.58 26.46 -26.38
N SER A 33 35.19 27.07 -27.50
CA SER A 33 33.81 27.52 -27.73
C SER A 33 32.79 26.36 -27.71
N ARG A 34 33.16 25.20 -28.25
CA ARG A 34 32.33 23.98 -28.22
C ARG A 34 32.22 23.40 -26.82
N TYR A 35 33.29 23.49 -26.03
CA TYR A 35 33.27 23.11 -24.61
C TYR A 35 32.29 23.97 -23.81
N LEU A 36 32.32 25.29 -23.98
CA LEU A 36 31.36 26.21 -23.34
C LEU A 36 29.91 25.91 -23.73
N GLN A 37 29.67 25.58 -25.01
CA GLN A 37 28.36 25.15 -25.48
C GLN A 37 27.90 23.85 -24.80
N TYR A 38 28.78 22.85 -24.67
CA TYR A 38 28.49 21.62 -23.92
C TYR A 38 28.17 21.90 -22.46
N LEU A 39 28.94 22.76 -21.78
CA LEU A 39 28.67 23.13 -20.38
C LEU A 39 27.30 23.79 -20.21
N LYS A 40 26.88 24.64 -21.16
CA LYS A 40 25.54 25.24 -21.17
C LYS A 40 24.46 24.18 -21.28
N GLU A 41 24.55 23.28 -22.27
CA GLU A 41 23.58 22.21 -22.46
C GLU A 41 23.55 21.25 -21.26
N ARG A 42 24.71 20.91 -20.68
CA ARG A 42 24.82 20.13 -19.45
C ARG A 42 24.08 20.80 -18.29
N LYS A 43 24.35 22.08 -18.00
CA LYS A 43 23.67 22.82 -16.92
C LYS A 43 22.15 22.84 -17.12
N THR A 44 21.68 23.02 -18.35
CA THR A 44 20.24 23.01 -18.64
C THR A 44 19.60 21.64 -18.38
N TYR A 45 20.27 20.56 -18.78
CA TYR A 45 19.83 19.20 -18.51
C TYR A 45 19.83 18.89 -17.01
N ASP A 46 20.93 19.18 -16.30
CA ASP A 46 21.08 18.91 -14.87
C ASP A 46 20.00 19.67 -14.05
N ARG A 47 19.72 20.94 -14.41
CA ARG A 47 18.63 21.73 -13.80
C ARG A 47 17.26 21.13 -14.07
N ALA A 48 16.98 20.73 -15.32
CA ALA A 48 15.71 20.13 -15.68
C ALA A 48 15.51 18.78 -14.96
N GLN A 49 16.55 17.96 -14.85
CA GLN A 49 16.52 16.68 -14.16
C GLN A 49 16.21 16.87 -12.67
N SER A 50 16.91 17.79 -12.00
CA SER A 50 16.67 18.13 -10.59
C SER A 50 15.22 18.60 -10.37
N ASN A 51 14.73 19.50 -11.23
CA ASN A 51 13.36 20.01 -11.12
C ASN A 51 12.31 18.91 -11.36
N SER A 52 12.54 18.00 -12.31
CA SER A 52 11.62 16.88 -12.59
C SER A 52 11.54 15.94 -11.39
N ASN A 53 12.69 15.58 -10.80
CA ASN A 53 12.72 14.72 -9.62
C ASN A 53 12.01 15.38 -8.42
N LYS A 54 12.33 16.65 -8.12
CA LYS A 54 11.68 17.41 -7.03
C LYS A 54 10.16 17.47 -7.19
N ARG A 55 9.65 17.76 -8.39
CA ARG A 55 8.21 17.80 -8.66
C ARG A 55 7.54 16.45 -8.42
N TYR A 56 8.19 15.36 -8.82
CA TYR A 56 7.70 14.01 -8.60
C TYR A 56 7.67 13.65 -7.12
N GLU A 57 8.74 13.92 -6.37
CA GLU A 57 8.83 13.72 -4.92
C GLU A 57 7.75 14.51 -4.16
N LEU A 58 7.55 15.78 -4.51
CA LEU A 58 6.48 16.61 -3.96
C LEU A 58 5.09 16.01 -4.23
N THR A 59 4.87 15.52 -5.46
CA THR A 59 3.59 14.89 -5.84
C THR A 59 3.33 13.63 -5.03
N LEU A 60 4.35 12.80 -4.79
CA LEU A 60 4.24 11.61 -3.95
C LEU A 60 3.92 11.97 -2.50
N ALA A 61 4.62 12.96 -1.94
CA ALA A 61 4.40 13.41 -0.57
C ALA A 61 2.98 13.95 -0.35
N GLN A 62 2.49 14.79 -1.28
CA GLN A 62 1.12 15.32 -1.25
C GLN A 62 0.07 14.20 -1.34
N LYS A 63 0.33 13.18 -2.17
CA LYS A 63 -0.57 12.04 -2.39
C LYS A 63 -0.32 10.88 -1.42
N ARG A 64 0.40 11.06 -0.31
CA ARG A 64 0.74 9.95 0.60
C ARG A 64 -0.49 9.24 1.18
N LYS A 65 -1.56 10.00 1.50
CA LYS A 65 -2.79 9.44 2.09
C LYS A 65 -3.59 8.62 1.06
N THR A 66 -3.66 9.11 -0.18
CA THR A 66 -4.44 8.50 -1.26
C THR A 66 -3.67 7.40 -2.01
N ARG A 67 -2.34 7.53 -2.13
CA ARG A 67 -1.45 6.61 -2.85
C ARG A 67 -0.32 6.09 -1.96
N ARG A 68 -0.67 5.49 -0.82
CA ARG A 68 0.28 4.93 0.17
C ARG A 68 1.33 4.02 -0.48
N LYS A 69 0.93 3.07 -1.33
CA LYS A 69 1.85 2.11 -1.99
C LYS A 69 2.92 2.79 -2.84
N ALA A 70 2.56 3.83 -3.59
CA ALA A 70 3.51 4.55 -4.45
C ALA A 70 4.52 5.35 -3.61
N TYR A 71 4.07 5.98 -2.52
CA TYR A 71 4.93 6.70 -1.60
C TYR A 71 5.91 5.77 -0.88
N TYR A 72 5.43 4.73 -0.20
CA TYR A 72 6.28 3.82 0.54
C TYR A 72 7.18 2.98 -0.38
N GLY A 73 6.71 2.62 -1.58
CA GLY A 73 7.55 1.99 -2.59
C GLY A 73 8.71 2.89 -3.05
N TYR A 74 8.48 4.19 -3.20
CA TYR A 74 9.55 5.16 -3.49
C TYR A 74 10.54 5.27 -2.32
N VAL A 75 10.05 5.41 -1.09
CA VAL A 75 10.91 5.49 0.12
C VAL A 75 11.77 4.24 0.25
N GLN A 76 11.19 3.04 0.11
CA GLN A 76 11.93 1.78 0.13
C GLN A 76 12.94 1.67 -1.01
N SER A 77 12.64 2.19 -2.20
CA SER A 77 13.59 2.21 -3.31
C SER A 77 14.83 3.09 -3.05
N LYS A 78 14.73 4.02 -2.09
CA LYS A 78 15.81 4.92 -1.67
C LYS A 78 16.51 4.48 -0.38
N ALA A 79 15.95 3.50 0.33
CA ALA A 79 16.57 2.97 1.52
C ALA A 79 17.88 2.24 1.15
N ALA A 80 18.96 2.53 1.89
CA ALA A 80 20.26 1.90 1.69
C ALA A 80 20.22 0.39 1.97
N THR A 81 19.42 -0.02 2.94
CA THR A 81 19.23 -1.42 3.33
C THR A 81 17.80 -1.83 3.03
N ARG A 82 17.63 -2.87 2.21
CA ARG A 82 16.32 -3.51 1.96
C ARG A 82 16.10 -4.61 2.98
N GLU A 83 15.84 -4.24 4.23
CA GLU A 83 15.44 -5.22 5.24
C GLU A 83 13.95 -5.53 5.10
N ALA A 84 13.59 -6.80 4.97
CA ALA A 84 12.19 -7.23 4.88
C ALA A 84 11.43 -6.97 6.20
N ILE A 85 12.14 -7.02 7.33
CA ILE A 85 11.63 -6.82 8.69
C ILE A 85 12.51 -5.75 9.34
N GLY A 86 11.90 -4.67 9.83
CA GLY A 86 12.60 -3.61 10.56
C GLY A 86 13.24 -4.11 11.85
N SER A 87 13.92 -3.22 12.57
CA SER A 87 14.46 -3.55 13.90
C SER A 87 13.31 -3.85 14.87
N ILE A 88 13.28 -5.07 15.41
CA ILE A 88 12.37 -5.45 16.50
C ILE A 88 13.16 -5.54 17.80
N HIS A 89 12.50 -5.28 18.92
CA HIS A 89 13.15 -5.37 20.22
C HIS A 89 13.02 -6.78 20.77
N ASP A 90 14.09 -7.27 21.41
CA ASP A 90 14.01 -8.50 22.20
C ASP A 90 13.23 -8.27 23.51
N THR A 91 13.03 -9.35 24.28
CA THR A 91 12.38 -9.31 25.60
C THR A 91 13.12 -8.42 26.61
N GLY A 92 14.39 -8.10 26.35
CA GLY A 92 15.20 -7.17 27.14
C GLY A 92 15.18 -5.72 26.62
N GLY A 93 14.39 -5.41 25.59
CA GLY A 93 14.29 -4.07 25.00
C GLY A 93 15.45 -3.70 24.07
N ASN A 94 16.33 -4.62 23.70
CA ASN A 94 17.44 -4.35 22.80
C ASN A 94 17.07 -4.55 21.33
N PRO A 95 17.58 -3.74 20.40
CA PRO A 95 17.30 -3.91 18.98
C PRO A 95 17.97 -5.18 18.43
N THR A 96 17.18 -6.04 17.79
CA THR A 96 17.68 -7.23 17.10
C THR A 96 18.18 -6.89 15.70
N LEU A 97 19.50 -7.00 15.51
CA LEU A 97 20.19 -6.61 14.28
C LEU A 97 20.28 -7.75 13.25
N THR A 98 20.26 -9.01 13.68
CA THR A 98 20.42 -10.17 12.79
C THR A 98 19.10 -10.87 12.50
N CYS A 99 18.95 -11.45 11.30
CA CYS A 99 17.74 -12.16 10.90
C CYS A 99 17.35 -13.29 11.87
N LEU A 100 18.34 -14.02 12.39
CA LEU A 100 18.12 -15.09 13.37
C LEU A 100 17.51 -14.56 14.67
N LYS A 101 18.09 -13.48 15.23
CA LYS A 101 17.57 -12.86 16.45
C LYS A 101 16.17 -12.29 16.23
N LYS A 102 15.90 -11.73 15.05
CA LYS A 102 14.56 -11.27 14.67
C LYS A 102 13.57 -12.43 14.62
N ALA A 103 13.93 -13.57 14.02
CA ALA A 103 13.09 -14.76 13.96
C ALA A 103 12.76 -15.30 15.36
N SER A 104 13.78 -15.42 16.22
CA SER A 104 13.60 -15.91 17.60
C SER A 104 12.73 -14.96 18.45
N ALA A 105 12.92 -13.64 18.34
CA ALA A 105 12.09 -12.69 19.07
C ALA A 105 10.62 -12.72 18.62
N LEU A 106 10.36 -12.89 17.32
CA LEU A 106 9.00 -13.10 16.81
C LEU A 106 8.40 -14.41 17.32
N GLN A 107 9.16 -15.51 17.25
CA GLN A 107 8.72 -16.81 17.75
C GLN A 107 8.29 -16.71 19.22
N GLN A 108 9.15 -16.14 20.08
CA GLN A 108 8.84 -15.97 21.51
C GLN A 108 7.60 -15.10 21.75
N HIS A 109 7.43 -14.01 21.00
CA HIS A 109 6.25 -13.17 21.11
C HIS A 109 4.97 -13.93 20.72
N TYR A 110 5.02 -14.70 19.63
CA TYR A 110 3.87 -15.51 19.20
C TYR A 110 3.59 -16.62 20.19
N GLU A 111 4.60 -17.33 20.70
CA GLU A 111 4.42 -18.35 21.72
C GLU A 111 3.80 -17.80 23.01
N ALA A 112 4.23 -16.63 23.47
CA ALA A 112 3.67 -15.97 24.65
C ALA A 112 2.23 -15.47 24.47
N SER A 113 1.85 -15.10 23.24
CA SER A 113 0.49 -14.63 22.90
C SER A 113 -0.42 -15.73 22.34
N TYR A 114 0.12 -16.92 22.07
CA TYR A 114 -0.63 -18.05 21.55
C TYR A 114 -1.39 -18.73 22.69
N THR A 115 -2.67 -18.45 22.78
CA THR A 115 -3.60 -19.25 23.58
C THR A 115 -4.08 -20.42 22.75
N VAL A 116 -3.84 -21.65 23.23
CA VAL A 116 -4.46 -22.85 22.68
C VAL A 116 -5.95 -22.74 22.95
N ASP A 117 -6.75 -22.66 21.88
CA ASP A 117 -8.20 -22.79 21.99
C ASP A 117 -8.52 -24.25 22.34
N LEU A 118 -8.66 -24.52 23.64
CA LEU A 118 -8.99 -25.84 24.18
C LEU A 118 -10.48 -26.17 24.02
N GLY A 119 -11.26 -25.35 23.32
CA GLY A 119 -12.72 -25.51 23.22
C GLY A 119 -13.45 -25.24 24.53
N ASN A 120 -12.74 -24.75 25.54
CA ASN A 120 -13.33 -24.31 26.79
C ASN A 120 -14.09 -23.02 26.53
N ALA A 121 -15.32 -22.93 27.06
CA ALA A 121 -16.15 -21.73 26.96
C ALA A 121 -15.30 -20.50 27.29
N LEU A 122 -15.27 -19.53 26.36
CA LEU A 122 -14.69 -18.22 26.61
C LEU A 122 -15.16 -17.74 27.99
N PRO A 123 -14.28 -17.23 28.86
CA PRO A 123 -14.71 -16.67 30.13
C PRO A 123 -15.84 -15.68 29.85
N ASP A 124 -16.92 -15.74 30.63
CA ASP A 124 -18.12 -14.94 30.44
C ASP A 124 -17.75 -13.46 30.61
N HIS A 125 -17.31 -12.84 29.52
CA HIS A 125 -16.98 -11.43 29.49
C HIS A 125 -18.32 -10.71 29.30
N SER A 126 -19.01 -10.50 30.41
CA SER A 126 -20.20 -9.66 30.50
C SER A 126 -19.82 -8.19 30.27
N ILE A 127 -19.24 -7.86 29.11
CA ILE A 127 -19.09 -6.49 28.67
C ILE A 127 -20.44 -6.10 28.06
N THR A 128 -21.40 -5.79 28.94
CA THR A 128 -22.56 -5.02 28.54
C THR A 128 -22.09 -3.60 28.33
N THR A 129 -21.49 -3.31 27.18
CA THR A 129 -21.40 -1.93 26.72
C THR A 129 -22.83 -1.51 26.40
N GLU A 130 -23.38 -0.59 27.20
CA GLU A 130 -24.58 0.16 26.84
C GLU A 130 -24.26 1.03 25.62
N CYS A 131 -24.15 0.41 24.45
CA CYS A 131 -24.14 1.10 23.18
C CYS A 131 -25.60 1.43 22.86
N PRO A 132 -25.97 2.73 22.75
CA PRO A 132 -27.30 3.10 22.28
C PRO A 132 -27.56 2.45 20.92
N LYS A 133 -28.57 1.59 20.85
CA LYS A 133 -28.94 0.84 19.63
C LYS A 133 -29.20 1.76 18.44
N ASP A 134 -29.59 3.00 18.71
CA ASP A 134 -29.87 4.05 17.72
C ASP A 134 -28.68 4.38 16.81
N LYS A 135 -27.45 4.02 17.19
CA LYS A 135 -26.23 4.23 16.36
C LYS A 135 -25.82 3.03 15.50
N LEU A 136 -26.50 1.89 15.62
CA LEU A 136 -26.10 0.63 14.97
C LEU A 136 -26.96 0.26 13.75
N LEU A 137 -27.85 1.15 13.32
CA LEU A 137 -28.64 0.94 12.11
C LEU A 137 -27.74 1.06 10.87
N SER A 138 -27.64 -0.01 10.09
CA SER A 138 -26.96 0.03 8.80
C SER A 138 -27.84 0.75 7.80
N GLU A 139 -27.51 1.99 7.46
CA GLU A 139 -28.24 2.72 6.43
C GLU A 139 -27.92 2.15 5.03
N PRO A 140 -28.92 1.89 4.16
CA PRO A 140 -28.66 1.41 2.80
C PRO A 140 -27.69 2.30 2.00
N GLN A 141 -27.75 3.62 2.21
CA GLN A 141 -26.86 4.59 1.56
C GLN A 141 -25.39 4.40 1.97
N GLU A 142 -25.14 4.05 3.23
CA GLU A 142 -23.80 3.75 3.72
C GLU A 142 -23.29 2.42 3.15
N VAL A 143 -24.15 1.41 3.08
CA VAL A 143 -23.82 0.12 2.43
C VAL A 143 -23.48 0.34 0.96
N GLU A 144 -24.27 1.13 0.23
CA GLU A 144 -24.02 1.43 -1.18
C GLU A 144 -22.67 2.14 -1.38
N LYS A 145 -22.35 3.12 -0.54
CA LYS A 145 -21.08 3.83 -0.55
C LYS A 145 -19.90 2.89 -0.30
N ASN A 146 -20.04 1.93 0.62
CA ASN A 146 -19.02 0.93 0.91
C ASN A 146 -18.81 -0.05 -0.26
N ILE A 147 -19.90 -0.51 -0.90
CA ILE A 147 -19.82 -1.36 -2.10
C ILE A 147 -19.13 -0.61 -3.26
N GLU A 148 -19.45 0.68 -3.45
CA GLU A 148 -18.82 1.51 -4.48
C GLU A 148 -17.31 1.67 -4.24
N ALA A 149 -16.88 1.73 -2.98
CA ALA A 149 -15.47 1.88 -2.61
C ALA A 149 -14.61 0.61 -2.81
N LEU A 150 -15.22 -0.56 -3.05
CA LEU A 150 -14.48 -1.81 -3.28
C LEU A 150 -13.54 -1.71 -4.49
N ASP A 151 -12.48 -2.51 -4.54
CA ASP A 151 -11.66 -2.61 -5.76
C ASP A 151 -12.22 -3.72 -6.66
N LYS A 152 -12.63 -3.34 -7.87
CA LYS A 152 -13.26 -4.26 -8.85
C LYS A 152 -12.38 -5.46 -9.22
N ASN A 153 -11.07 -5.35 -9.04
CA ASN A 153 -10.10 -6.39 -9.42
C ASN A 153 -9.77 -7.35 -8.27
N LYS A 154 -10.43 -7.22 -7.11
CA LYS A 154 -10.22 -8.12 -5.97
C LYS A 154 -10.91 -9.47 -6.19
N SER A 155 -10.35 -10.49 -5.55
CA SER A 155 -10.95 -11.83 -5.52
C SER A 155 -12.29 -11.80 -4.79
N ALA A 156 -13.16 -12.77 -5.11
CA ALA A 156 -14.34 -13.02 -4.31
C ALA A 156 -13.97 -13.53 -2.92
N GLY A 157 -14.89 -13.34 -1.97
CA GLY A 157 -14.81 -13.96 -0.66
C GLY A 157 -15.31 -15.42 -0.68
N PRO A 158 -15.60 -15.99 0.49
CA PRO A 158 -16.22 -17.32 0.61
C PRO A 158 -17.60 -17.44 -0.05
N ASP A 159 -18.24 -16.31 -0.33
CA ASP A 159 -19.52 -16.19 -1.02
C ASP A 159 -19.42 -16.31 -2.56
N ASP A 160 -18.19 -16.36 -3.11
CA ASP A 160 -17.88 -16.30 -4.54
C ASP A 160 -18.41 -15.04 -5.27
N ILE A 161 -18.80 -14.00 -4.53
CA ILE A 161 -19.30 -12.75 -5.10
C ILE A 161 -18.13 -11.80 -5.35
N ARG A 162 -17.79 -11.58 -6.63
CA ARG A 162 -16.74 -10.63 -7.00
C ARG A 162 -17.24 -9.18 -6.89
N PRO A 163 -16.38 -8.23 -6.48
CA PRO A 163 -16.70 -6.80 -6.53
C PRO A 163 -17.09 -6.27 -7.91
N ALA A 164 -16.62 -6.92 -8.98
CA ALA A 164 -17.02 -6.60 -10.35
C ALA A 164 -18.52 -6.83 -10.62
N ILE A 165 -19.16 -7.73 -9.87
CA ILE A 165 -20.59 -8.06 -9.98
C ILE A 165 -21.41 -7.23 -8.99
N SER A 166 -20.94 -7.08 -7.74
CA SER A 166 -21.69 -6.36 -6.71
C SER A 166 -21.74 -4.85 -6.95
N LYS A 167 -20.72 -4.24 -7.55
CA LYS A 167 -20.69 -2.79 -7.84
C LYS A 167 -21.82 -2.32 -8.77
N PRO A 168 -22.03 -2.92 -9.95
CA PRO A 168 -23.17 -2.56 -10.80
C PRO A 168 -24.52 -2.74 -10.11
N LEU A 169 -24.63 -3.72 -9.21
CA LEU A 169 -25.87 -4.09 -8.54
C LEU A 169 -26.07 -3.38 -7.19
N LYS A 170 -25.17 -2.46 -6.80
CA LYS A 170 -25.13 -1.85 -5.47
C LYS A 170 -26.46 -1.25 -5.01
N SER A 171 -27.21 -0.61 -5.91
CA SER A 171 -28.50 0.01 -5.58
C SER A 171 -29.59 -1.02 -5.25
N ILE A 172 -29.46 -2.23 -5.79
CA ILE A 172 -30.38 -3.35 -5.54
C ILE A 172 -29.96 -4.09 -4.27
N VAL A 173 -28.66 -4.37 -4.11
CA VAL A 173 -28.16 -5.19 -2.99
C VAL A 173 -27.97 -4.41 -1.69
N ALA A 174 -27.85 -3.08 -1.73
CA ALA A 174 -27.59 -2.28 -0.54
C ALA A 174 -28.69 -2.43 0.53
N ARG A 175 -29.97 -2.41 0.11
CA ARG A 175 -31.11 -2.55 1.03
C ARG A 175 -31.21 -3.94 1.69
N PRO A 176 -31.16 -5.07 0.97
CA PRO A 176 -31.20 -6.38 1.62
C PRO A 176 -29.98 -6.63 2.52
N VAL A 177 -28.80 -6.14 2.13
CA VAL A 177 -27.58 -6.23 2.96
C VAL A 177 -27.70 -5.38 4.23
N ALA A 178 -28.21 -4.16 4.13
CA ALA A 178 -28.50 -3.31 5.29
C ALA A 178 -29.47 -3.99 6.26
N ASN A 179 -30.57 -4.56 5.74
CA ASN A 179 -31.54 -5.30 6.57
C ASN A 179 -30.91 -6.54 7.24
N LEU A 180 -30.02 -7.25 6.53
CA LEU A 180 -29.31 -8.40 7.07
C LEU A 180 -28.38 -8.00 8.22
N PHE A 181 -27.62 -6.91 8.07
CA PHE A 181 -26.77 -6.38 9.13
C PHE A 181 -27.60 -5.92 10.33
N THR A 182 -28.65 -5.12 10.10
CA THR A 182 -29.54 -4.66 11.17
C THR A 182 -30.12 -5.84 11.94
N LYS A 183 -30.64 -6.86 11.25
CA LYS A 183 -31.19 -8.05 11.90
C LYS A 183 -30.12 -8.85 12.67
N SER A 184 -28.92 -8.99 12.10
CA SER A 184 -27.81 -9.66 12.78
C SER A 184 -27.41 -8.95 14.08
N LEU A 185 -27.42 -7.61 14.08
CA LEU A 185 -27.13 -6.78 15.23
C LEU A 185 -28.25 -6.83 16.29
N GLU A 186 -29.52 -6.81 15.85
CA GLU A 186 -30.68 -6.93 16.74
C GLU A 186 -30.73 -8.29 17.45
N THR A 187 -30.45 -9.37 16.73
CA THR A 187 -30.49 -10.73 17.28
C THR A 187 -29.18 -11.15 17.93
N ALA A 188 -28.11 -10.36 17.79
CA ALA A 188 -26.74 -10.74 18.16
C ALA A 188 -26.30 -12.09 17.55
N ILE A 189 -26.77 -12.40 16.34
CA ILE A 189 -26.48 -13.67 15.64
C ILE A 189 -25.84 -13.35 14.30
N LEU A 190 -24.62 -13.85 14.09
CA LEU A 190 -23.93 -13.77 12.81
C LEU A 190 -24.27 -14.98 11.92
N PRO A 191 -24.51 -14.77 10.61
CA PRO A 191 -24.62 -15.85 9.63
C PRO A 191 -23.43 -16.80 9.70
N ARG A 192 -23.67 -18.10 9.47
CA ARG A 192 -22.61 -19.12 9.49
C ARG A 192 -21.50 -18.82 8.47
N ASP A 193 -21.88 -18.36 7.28
CA ASP A 193 -20.95 -18.04 6.20
C ASP A 193 -19.97 -16.92 6.56
N TRP A 194 -20.36 -16.01 7.46
CA TRP A 194 -19.48 -14.93 7.93
C TRP A 194 -18.47 -15.39 8.99
N LYS A 195 -18.72 -16.54 9.61
CA LYS A 195 -17.80 -17.17 10.57
C LYS A 195 -16.78 -18.07 9.88
N ALA A 196 -17.01 -18.41 8.61
CA ALA A 196 -16.09 -19.21 7.81
C ALA A 196 -15.08 -18.29 7.09
N ALA A 197 -13.80 -18.65 7.17
CA ALA A 197 -12.73 -18.00 6.40
C ALA A 197 -12.05 -19.05 5.50
N ILE A 198 -11.75 -18.66 4.26
CA ILE A 198 -10.94 -19.49 3.35
C ILE A 198 -9.47 -19.14 3.58
N ASP A 199 -8.75 -20.02 4.27
CA ASP A 199 -7.31 -19.92 4.44
C ASP A 199 -6.60 -20.52 3.23
N ASN A 200 -6.27 -19.69 2.25
CA ASN A 200 -5.39 -20.07 1.15
C ASN A 200 -3.93 -19.70 1.50
N PRO A 201 -3.02 -20.69 1.68
CA PRO A 201 -1.61 -20.42 1.93
C PRO A 201 -1.01 -19.65 0.74
N ILE A 202 -0.61 -18.40 0.97
CA ILE A 202 0.08 -17.61 -0.05
C ILE A 202 1.58 -17.87 0.09
N TYR A 203 2.15 -18.59 -0.87
CA TYR A 203 3.60 -18.75 -0.96
C TYR A 203 4.26 -17.38 -1.18
N LYS A 204 5.06 -16.93 -0.21
CA LYS A 204 5.92 -15.75 -0.35
C LYS A 204 7.29 -16.24 -0.81
N GLY A 205 7.65 -15.93 -2.05
CA GLY A 205 9.03 -16.06 -2.56
C GLY A 205 9.90 -14.88 -2.16
#